data_AF-A0A6L3SQJ8-F1
#
_entry.id   AF-A0A6L3SQJ8-F1
#
_cell.length_a   1.000
_cell.length_b   1.000
_cell.length_c   1.000
_cell.angle_alpha   90.00
_cell.angle_beta   90.00
_cell.angle_gamma   90.00
#
_symmetry.space_group_name_H-M   'P 1'
#
loop_
_entity.id
_entity.type
_entity.pdbx_description
1 polymer ?
#
loop_
_entity_poly.entity_id
_entity_poly.type
_entity_poly.pdbx_seq_one_letter_code
_entity_poly.pdbx_strand_id
1 'polypeptide(L)'
;MRQIDYNEPVTLLWIEGGETSPASEKSSAKCSLGEAVLQAYRRWVGRPHERVCLIVRDGGKKPISTFKAVRSLYERPDFQRG
;
A
#
# COMPACT_ATOMS: atom_id res chain seq x y z
N MET A 1 6.99 11.64 -18.28
CA MET A 1 6.37 10.93 -17.12
C MET A 1 7.34 11.01 -15.96
N ARG A 2 6.89 11.29 -14.72
CA ARG A 2 7.79 11.22 -13.55
C ARG A 2 8.14 9.75 -13.30
N GLN A 3 9.43 9.45 -13.26
CA GLN A 3 9.95 8.14 -12.89
C GLN A 3 9.60 7.89 -11.42
N ILE A 4 8.94 6.76 -11.14
CA ILE A 4 8.63 6.35 -9.78
C ILE A 4 9.76 5.43 -9.32
N ASP A 5 10.31 5.72 -8.15
CA ASP A 5 11.25 4.83 -7.50
C ASP A 5 10.47 3.74 -6.75
N TYR A 6 10.35 2.56 -7.35
CA TYR A 6 9.68 1.42 -6.72
C TYR A 6 10.52 0.73 -5.64
N ASN A 7 11.82 1.04 -5.56
CA ASN A 7 12.71 0.52 -4.54
C ASN A 7 12.76 1.41 -3.29
N GLU A 8 12.08 2.55 -3.30
CA GLU A 8 12.05 3.43 -2.14
C GLU A 8 11.46 2.71 -0.92
N PRO A 9 12.05 2.90 0.28
CA PRO A 9 11.51 2.32 1.50
C PRO A 9 10.16 2.96 1.83
N VAL A 10 9.19 2.10 2.16
CA VAL A 10 7.86 2.49 2.61
C VAL A 10 7.45 1.66 3.82
N THR A 11 6.52 2.20 4.59
CA THR A 11 5.83 1.45 5.65
C THR A 11 4.41 1.13 5.18
N LEU A 12 4.13 -0.16 5.05
CA LEU A 12 2.80 -0.68 4.76
C LEU A 12 2.04 -0.85 6.07
N LEU A 13 0.90 -0.19 6.21
CA LEU A 13 0.03 -0.27 7.38
C LEU A 13 -1.33 -0.83 6.99
N TRP A 14 -1.72 -1.91 7.64
CA TRP A 14 -3.06 -2.49 7.52
C TRP A 14 -3.93 -2.04 8.69
N ILE A 15 -5.10 -1.51 8.37
CA ILE A 15 -6.10 -1.06 9.35
C ILE A 15 -7.35 -1.89 9.09
N GLU A 16 -7.73 -2.72 10.05
CA GLU A 16 -8.98 -3.47 9.99
C GLU A 16 -10.16 -2.53 10.28
N GLY A 17 -11.17 -2.55 9.40
CA GLY A 17 -12.39 -1.77 9.58
C GLY A 17 -13.34 -2.51 10.51
N GLY A 18 -13.28 -2.22 11.82
CA GLY A 18 -14.16 -2.85 12.79
C GLY A 18 -13.75 -2.53 14.21
N GLU A 19 -14.54 -1.66 14.83
CA GLU A 19 -14.60 -1.39 16.27
C GLU A 19 -13.35 -0.81 16.95
N THR A 20 -13.64 0.12 17.84
CA THR A 20 -12.75 0.81 18.78
C THR A 20 -12.12 -0.17 19.77
N SER A 21 -11.29 -1.10 19.30
CA SER A 21 -10.39 -1.87 20.15
C SER A 21 -9.02 -1.20 20.17
N PRO A 22 -8.52 -0.71 21.32
CA PRO A 22 -7.18 -0.11 21.42
C PRO A 22 -6.04 -1.09 21.13
N ALA A 23 -6.38 -2.36 20.89
CA ALA A 23 -5.49 -3.46 20.55
C ALA A 23 -5.62 -3.95 19.10
N SER A 24 -6.28 -3.22 18.19
CA SER A 24 -6.25 -3.58 16.76
C SER A 24 -4.80 -3.53 16.29
N GLU A 25 -4.19 -4.70 16.15
CA GLU A 25 -2.83 -4.92 15.67
C GLU A 25 -2.68 -4.19 14.34
N LYS A 26 -2.10 -2.99 14.41
CA LYS A 26 -1.60 -2.29 13.23
C LYS A 26 -0.43 -3.12 12.73
N SER A 27 -0.74 -4.11 11.89
CA SER A 27 0.29 -4.86 11.20
C SER A 27 1.02 -3.89 10.29
N SER A 28 2.23 -3.55 10.71
CA SER A 28 3.13 -2.63 10.02
C SER A 28 4.29 -3.43 9.47
N ALA A 29 4.59 -3.24 8.19
CA ALA A 29 5.71 -3.89 7.53
C ALA A 29 6.52 -2.85 6.76
N LYS A 30 7.84 -2.84 6.98
CA LYS A 30 8.77 -2.06 6.15
C LYS A 30 9.10 -2.89 4.91
N CYS A 31 8.89 -2.33 3.73
CA CYS A 31 9.17 -2.96 2.45
C CYS A 31 9.43 -1.89 1.38
N SER A 32 9.73 -2.32 0.16
CA SER A 32 9.81 -1.39 -0.99
C SER A 32 8.42 -0.93 -1.45
N LEU A 33 8.34 0.23 -2.10
CA LEU A 33 7.09 0.70 -2.71
C LEU A 33 6.48 -0.35 -3.66
N GLY A 34 7.32 -1.01 -4.45
CA GLY A 34 6.90 -2.07 -5.37
C GLY A 34 6.20 -3.22 -4.64
N GLU A 35 6.82 -3.76 -3.60
CA GLU A 35 6.25 -4.82 -2.77
C GLU A 35 4.97 -4.37 -2.06
N ALA A 36 4.96 -3.16 -1.50
CA ALA A 36 3.79 -2.60 -0.84
C ALA A 36 2.59 -2.49 -1.80
N VAL A 37 2.81 -1.99 -3.01
CA VAL A 37 1.78 -1.91 -4.06
C VAL A 37 1.30 -3.30 -4.46
N LEU A 38 2.21 -4.26 -4.63
CA LEU A 38 1.86 -5.63 -5.00
C LEU A 38 1.01 -6.32 -3.92
N GLN A 39 1.43 -6.24 -2.66
CA GLN A 39 0.70 -6.79 -1.51
C GLN A 39 -0.67 -6.12 -1.36
N ALA A 40 -0.70 -4.78 -1.44
CA ALA A 40 -1.93 -4.00 -1.34
C ALA A 40 -2.93 -4.38 -2.42
N TYR A 41 -2.47 -4.43 -3.68
CA TYR A 41 -3.30 -4.78 -4.83
C TYR A 41 -3.85 -6.20 -4.73
N ARG A 42 -2.99 -7.20 -4.47
CA ARG A 42 -3.43 -8.62 -4.36
C ARG A 42 -4.48 -8.81 -3.28
N ARG A 43 -4.31 -8.15 -2.13
CA ARG A 43 -5.26 -8.26 -1.02
C ARG A 43 -6.58 -7.56 -1.32
N TRP A 44 -6.55 -6.37 -1.94
CA TRP A 44 -7.75 -5.62 -2.28
C TRP A 44 -8.54 -6.19 -3.46
N VAL A 45 -7.89 -6.83 -4.44
CA VAL A 45 -8.61 -7.53 -5.53
C VAL A 45 -9.45 -8.68 -4.96
N GLY A 46 -8.97 -9.38 -3.94
CA GLY A 46 -9.75 -10.44 -3.28
C GLY A 46 -10.82 -9.90 -2.33
N ARG A 47 -10.53 -8.81 -1.61
CA ARG A 47 -11.34 -8.29 -0.49
C ARG A 47 -11.25 -6.75 -0.41
N PRO A 48 -11.91 -5.98 -1.31
CA PRO A 48 -11.70 -4.54 -1.43
C PRO A 48 -12.23 -3.70 -0.26
N HIS A 49 -13.15 -4.25 0.55
CA HIS A 49 -13.79 -3.55 1.67
C HIS A 49 -13.31 -3.98 3.06
N GLU A 50 -12.50 -5.03 3.16
CA GLU A 50 -12.19 -5.65 4.45
C GLU A 50 -11.13 -4.90 5.24
N ARG A 51 -10.24 -4.16 4.56
CA ARG A 51 -9.08 -3.49 5.18
C ARG A 51 -8.74 -2.19 4.49
N VAL A 52 -8.45 -1.15 5.27
CA VAL A 52 -7.79 0.06 4.78
C VAL A 52 -6.28 -0.21 4.78
N CYS A 53 -5.63 0.11 3.66
CA CYS A 53 -4.18 0.00 3.51
C CYS A 53 -3.60 1.41 3.39
N LEU A 54 -2.56 1.72 4.17
CA LEU A 54 -1.81 2.96 4.07
C LEU A 54 -0.35 2.65 3.78
N ILE A 55 0.13 3.04 2.60
CA ILE A 55 1.55 3.00 2.23
C ILE A 55 2.14 4.36 2.56
N VAL A 56 2.87 4.44 3.67
CA VAL A 56 3.57 5.65 4.12
C VAL A 56 4.93 5.70 3.45
N ARG A 57 5.19 6.77 2.71
CA ARG A 57 6.43 6.99 1.97
C ARG A 57 7.35 7.90 2.76
N ASP A 58 8.64 7.62 2.74
CA ASP A 58 9.63 8.45 3.42
C ASP A 58 9.81 9.83 2.74
N GLY A 59 10.38 10.79 3.48
CA GLY A 59 10.71 12.11 2.95
C GLY A 59 9.51 13.05 2.73
N GLY A 60 8.41 12.88 3.48
CA GLY A 60 7.25 13.77 3.45
C GLY A 60 6.36 13.64 2.20
N LYS A 61 6.55 12.58 1.41
CA LYS A 61 5.70 12.29 0.24
C LYS A 61 4.30 11.90 0.69
N LYS A 62 3.29 12.22 -0.12
CA LYS A 62 1.90 11.85 0.18
C LYS A 62 1.76 10.33 0.29
N PRO A 63 1.15 9.80 1.36
CA PRO A 63 0.91 8.37 1.51
C PRO A 63 -0.13 7.89 0.49
N ILE A 64 -0.09 6.60 0.18
CA ILE A 64 -1.04 5.96 -0.74
C ILE A 64 -2.05 5.19 0.12
N SER A 65 -3.30 5.63 0.10
CA SER A 65 -4.36 5.12 1.00
C SER A 65 -5.57 4.52 0.29
N THR A 66 -5.61 4.56 -1.05
CA THR A 66 -6.79 4.14 -1.82
C THR A 66 -6.47 3.04 -2.80
N PHE A 67 -7.43 2.13 -3.00
CA PHE A 67 -7.32 1.07 -4.00
C PHE A 67 -7.06 1.63 -5.40
N LYS A 68 -7.74 2.73 -5.76
CA LYS A 68 -7.51 3.41 -7.04
C LYS A 68 -6.05 3.82 -7.22
N ALA A 69 -5.43 4.43 -6.20
CA ALA A 69 -4.04 4.86 -6.30
C ALA A 69 -3.06 3.68 -6.38
N VAL A 70 -3.29 2.61 -5.61
CA VAL A 70 -2.48 1.38 -5.70
C VAL A 70 -2.63 0.72 -7.07
N ARG A 71 -3.87 0.57 -7.56
CA ARG A 71 -4.16 0.04 -8.90
C ARG A 71 -3.47 0.85 -9.99
N SER A 72 -3.53 2.18 -9.91
CA SER A 72 -2.85 3.07 -10.86
C SER A 72 -1.33 2.92 -10.86
N LEU A 73 -0.71 2.48 -9.76
CA LEU A 73 0.73 2.17 -9.72
C LEU A 73 1.01 0.79 -10.30
N TYR A 74 0.22 -0.21 -9.93
CA TYR A 74 0.35 -1.59 -10.40
C TYR A 74 0.16 -1.74 -11.92
N GLU A 75 -0.78 -0.98 -12.50
CA GLU A 75 -1.09 -1.02 -13.94
C GLU A 75 -0.08 -0.23 -14.80
N ARG A 76 0.89 0.46 -14.20
CA ARG A 76 1.89 1.20 -14.97
C ARG A 76 2.76 0.26 -15.82
N PRO A 77 3.19 0.70 -17.01
CA PRO A 77 4.06 -0.10 -17.86
C PRO A 77 5.46 -0.30 -17.26
N ASP A 78 5.92 0.62 -16.40
CA ASP A 78 7.23 0.56 -15.71
C ASP A 78 7.20 -0.22 -14.39
N PHE A 79 6.04 -0.76 -13.97
CA PHE A 79 5.93 -1.52 -12.72
C PHE A 79 6.36 -2.98 -12.90
N GLN A 80 7.32 -3.43 -12.09
CA GLN A 80 7.77 -4.83 -12.09
C GLN A 80 6.79 -5.69 -11.29
N ARG A 81 6.06 -6.58 -11.98
CA ARG A 81 4.93 -7.31 -11.38
C ARG A 81 5.31 -8.52 -10.52
N GLY A 82 6.58 -8.94 -10.55
CA GLY A 82 7.08 -10.12 -9.85
C GLY A 82 6.53 -11.41 -10.43
#